data_AF-A0A0C9MW40-F1
#
_entry.id   AF-A0A0C9MW40-F1
#
_cell.length_a   1.000
_cell.length_b   1.000
_cell.length_c   1.000
_cell.angle_alpha   90.00
_cell.angle_beta   90.00
_cell.angle_gamma   90.00
#
_symmetry.space_group_name_H-M   'P 1'
#
loop_
_entity.id
_entity.type
_entity.pdbx_description
1 polymer ?
#
loop_
_entity_poly.entity_id
_entity_poly.type
_entity_poly.pdbx_seq_one_letter_code
_entity_poly.pdbx_strand_id
1 'polypeptide(L)'
;MASALTFNENDGFIDGILRGYYSGILNSTQYLNFSQCETLEDLRLQLGATDYGSLLQNEPSPIATSTIAEKLTQSLVEEFDYIRSNAVQPLSKFLEYITYQYMIDNVILIITGTLHERDTHELLERCHPLGVFDTMPALCVATTVAELYNTVLVETPL
;
A
#
# COMPACT_ATOMS: atom_id res chain seq x y z
N MET A 1 24.49 -17.13 -0.42
CA MET A 1 24.41 -16.29 0.79
C MET A 1 25.30 -15.09 0.55
N ALA A 2 24.72 -13.89 0.42
CA ALA A 2 25.52 -12.68 0.40
C ALA A 2 26.27 -12.58 1.73
N SER A 3 27.59 -12.46 1.67
CA SER A 3 28.39 -12.16 2.85
C SER A 3 28.05 -10.74 3.32
N ALA A 4 28.12 -10.43 4.61
CA ALA A 4 27.98 -9.06 5.10
C ALA A 4 28.97 -8.09 4.41
N LEU A 5 30.04 -8.62 3.81
CA LEU A 5 31.01 -7.90 2.99
C LEU A 5 30.45 -7.42 1.64
N THR A 6 29.52 -8.15 1.02
CA THR A 6 28.98 -7.84 -0.32
C THR A 6 27.56 -7.27 -0.29
N PHE A 7 26.92 -7.20 0.88
CA PHE A 7 25.55 -6.69 1.04
C PHE A 7 25.42 -5.25 0.53
N ASN A 8 26.36 -4.38 0.92
CA ASN A 8 26.31 -2.96 0.58
C ASN A 8 26.52 -2.66 -0.92
N GLU A 9 26.96 -3.63 -1.72
CA GLU A 9 27.13 -3.43 -3.16
C GLU A 9 25.80 -3.17 -3.87
N ASN A 10 24.73 -3.84 -3.43
CA ASN A 10 23.41 -3.76 -4.05
C ASN A 10 22.34 -3.19 -3.10
N ASP A 11 22.39 -3.53 -1.81
CA ASP A 11 21.28 -3.27 -0.88
C ASP A 11 21.57 -2.15 0.13
N GLY A 12 22.81 -1.63 0.19
CA GLY A 12 23.22 -0.65 1.21
C GLY A 12 22.48 0.68 1.11
N PHE A 13 22.18 1.15 -0.10
CA PHE A 13 21.38 2.35 -0.34
C PHE A 13 19.95 2.18 0.18
N ILE A 14 19.33 1.05 -0.14
CA ILE A 14 17.97 0.70 0.27
C ILE A 14 17.88 0.55 1.80
N ASP A 15 18.83 -0.13 2.43
CA ASP A 15 18.88 -0.28 3.89
C ASP A 15 18.97 1.09 4.59
N GLY A 16 19.77 2.01 4.04
CA GLY A 16 19.87 3.38 4.54
C GLY A 16 18.52 4.13 4.50
N ILE A 17 17.79 4.04 3.39
CA ILE A 17 16.47 4.66 3.24
C ILE A 17 15.46 4.02 4.20
N LEU A 18 15.42 2.68 4.26
CA LEU A 18 14.49 1.96 5.14
C LEU A 18 14.71 2.32 6.62
N ARG A 19 15.96 2.50 7.05
CA ARG A 19 16.28 2.98 8.40
C ARG A 19 15.83 4.44 8.62
N GLY A 20 15.87 5.25 7.57
CA GLY A 20 15.29 6.59 7.54
C GLY A 20 13.79 6.54 7.79
N TYR A 21 13.05 5.76 6.99
CA TYR A 21 11.59 5.58 7.17
C TYR A 21 11.24 5.04 8.55
N TYR A 22 12.01 4.07 9.07
CA TYR A 22 11.82 3.56 10.42
C TYR A 22 11.92 4.65 11.50
N SER A 23 12.78 5.64 11.31
CA SER A 23 12.95 6.74 12.26
C SER A 23 11.75 7.69 12.32
N GLY A 24 10.93 7.72 11.27
CA GLY A 24 9.69 8.50 11.20
C GLY A 24 8.47 7.82 11.83
N ILE A 25 8.61 6.55 12.25
CA ILE A 25 7.53 5.83 12.93
C ILE A 25 7.17 6.52 14.25
N LEU A 26 5.86 6.67 14.47
CA LEU A 26 5.33 7.34 15.63
C LEU A 26 5.77 6.68 16.93
N ASN A 27 6.30 7.48 17.85
CA ASN A 27 6.70 7.07 19.18
C ASN A 27 5.55 7.22 20.19
N SER A 28 5.75 6.67 21.39
CA SER A 28 4.73 6.67 22.45
C SER A 28 4.28 8.07 22.86
N THR A 29 5.16 9.07 22.80
CA THR A 29 4.81 10.47 23.13
C THR A 29 3.90 11.08 22.06
N GLN A 30 4.16 10.82 20.78
CA GLN A 30 3.30 11.28 19.69
C GLN A 30 1.90 10.65 19.78
N TYR A 31 1.81 9.34 20.06
CA TYR A 31 0.52 8.68 20.31
C TYR A 31 -0.25 9.29 21.50
N LEU A 32 0.45 9.64 22.58
CA LEU A 32 -0.15 10.30 23.73
C LEU A 32 -0.70 11.69 23.38
N ASN A 33 -0.02 12.45 22.52
CA ASN A 33 -0.53 13.72 22.02
C ASN A 33 -1.77 13.54 21.13
N PHE A 34 -1.80 12.53 20.26
CA PHE A 34 -2.98 12.23 19.43
C PHE A 34 -4.20 11.84 20.27
N SER A 35 -4.00 11.12 21.38
CA SER A 35 -5.10 10.73 22.26
C SER A 35 -5.79 11.90 22.97
N GLN A 36 -5.13 13.07 23.00
CA GLN A 36 -5.65 14.30 23.61
C GLN A 36 -6.29 15.24 22.59
N CYS A 37 -6.29 14.90 21.30
CA CYS A 37 -6.94 15.70 20.27
C CYS A 37 -8.47 15.61 20.40
N GLU A 38 -9.16 16.75 20.35
CA GLU A 38 -10.62 16.81 20.45
C GLU A 38 -11.29 16.83 19.07
N THR A 39 -10.58 17.34 18.06
CA THR A 39 -11.07 17.43 16.68
C THR A 39 -10.09 16.82 15.67
N LEU A 40 -10.58 16.55 14.45
CA LEU A 40 -9.74 16.09 13.35
C LEU A 40 -8.74 17.15 12.86
N GLU A 41 -9.04 18.43 13.09
CA GLU A 41 -8.10 19.52 12.80
C GLU A 41 -6.94 19.54 13.79
N ASP A 42 -7.20 19.24 15.07
CA ASP A 42 -6.12 19.07 16.06
C ASP A 42 -5.22 17.88 15.68
N LEU A 43 -5.83 16.76 15.27
CA LEU A 43 -5.09 15.60 14.80
C LEU A 43 -4.23 15.95 13.57
N ARG A 44 -4.79 16.67 12.60
CA ARG A 44 -4.07 17.15 11.41
C ARG A 44 -2.89 18.04 11.81
N LEU A 45 -3.06 18.95 12.76
CA LEU A 45 -1.99 19.82 13.24
C LEU A 45 -0.89 19.04 13.95
N GLN A 46 -1.25 18.05 14.78
CA GLN A 46 -0.29 17.19 15.46
C GLN A 46 0.46 16.27 14.47
N LEU A 47 -0.22 15.72 13.46
CA LEU A 47 0.42 15.00 12.34
C LEU A 47 1.34 15.93 11.55
N GLY A 48 0.98 17.21 11.41
CA GLY A 48 1.79 18.29 10.86
C GLY A 48 3.18 18.43 11.48
N ALA A 49 3.32 18.09 12.77
CA ALA A 49 4.59 18.14 13.50
C ALA A 49 5.41 16.84 13.39
N THR A 50 4.93 15.86 12.63
CA THR A 50 5.61 14.59 12.34
C THR A 50 6.06 14.52 10.88
N ASP A 51 6.75 13.45 10.50
CA ASP A 51 7.20 13.23 9.12
C ASP A 51 6.04 13.13 8.11
N TYR A 52 4.81 12.88 8.58
CA TYR A 52 3.59 12.86 7.78
C TYR A 52 3.01 14.26 7.46
N GLY A 53 3.62 15.33 7.96
CA GLY A 53 2.99 16.65 8.03
C GLY A 53 2.69 17.36 6.72
N SER A 54 3.30 16.92 5.60
CA SER A 54 3.02 17.47 4.27
C SER A 54 1.82 16.80 3.57
N LEU A 55 1.42 15.61 4.02
CA LEU A 55 0.45 14.76 3.31
C LEU A 55 -0.98 15.34 3.30
N LEU A 56 -1.35 16.05 4.36
CA LEU A 56 -2.71 16.57 4.56
C LEU A 56 -2.81 18.10 4.34
N GLN A 57 -1.78 18.74 3.78
CA GLN A 57 -1.76 20.22 3.64
C GLN A 57 -2.80 20.73 2.63
N ASN A 58 -3.04 19.98 1.56
CA ASN A 58 -3.92 20.39 0.46
C ASN A 58 -5.38 19.97 0.64
N GLU A 59 -5.69 19.21 1.69
CA GLU A 59 -7.05 18.70 1.91
C GLU A 59 -7.98 19.79 2.50
N PRO A 60 -9.18 19.96 1.92
CA PRO A 60 -10.15 20.94 2.39
C PRO A 60 -10.76 20.52 3.74
N SER A 61 -11.02 21.51 4.60
CA SER A 61 -11.78 21.31 5.84
C SER A 61 -13.29 21.32 5.56
N PRO A 62 -14.10 20.47 6.21
CA PRO A 62 -13.72 19.48 7.22
C PRO A 62 -13.16 18.20 6.59
N ILE A 63 -12.02 17.73 7.10
CA ILE A 63 -11.38 16.49 6.64
C ILE A 63 -12.15 15.26 7.13
N ALA A 64 -12.34 14.26 6.27
CA ALA A 64 -12.95 12.99 6.64
C ALA A 64 -11.88 11.99 7.11
N THR A 65 -12.26 11.08 8.02
CA THR A 65 -11.37 10.01 8.51
C THR A 65 -10.94 9.07 7.39
N SER A 66 -11.81 8.82 6.40
CA SER A 66 -11.50 8.03 5.20
C SER A 66 -10.38 8.67 4.38
N THR A 67 -10.44 9.99 4.17
CA THR A 67 -9.41 10.74 3.43
C THR A 67 -8.05 10.67 4.13
N ILE A 68 -8.03 10.76 5.47
CA ILE A 68 -6.78 10.60 6.25
C ILE A 68 -6.20 9.21 6.03
N ALA A 69 -7.02 8.16 6.17
CA ALA A 69 -6.58 6.79 6.00
C ALA A 69 -6.07 6.53 4.57
N GLU A 70 -6.77 7.04 3.57
CA GLU A 70 -6.39 6.93 2.15
C GLU A 70 -5.04 7.59 1.88
N LYS A 71 -4.85 8.85 2.31
CA LYS A 71 -3.58 9.58 2.09
C LYS A 71 -2.39 8.96 2.80
N LEU A 72 -2.57 8.49 4.04
CA LEU A 72 -1.52 7.79 4.77
C LEU A 72 -1.17 6.44 4.11
N THR A 73 -2.18 5.70 3.62
CA THR A 73 -1.96 4.45 2.89
C THR A 73 -1.24 4.72 1.57
N GLN A 74 -1.64 5.76 0.84
CA GLN A 74 -1.00 6.16 -0.41
C GLN A 74 0.47 6.49 -0.22
N SER A 75 0.82 7.27 0.82
CA SER A 75 2.22 7.58 1.15
C SER A 75 3.04 6.31 1.40
N LEU A 76 2.50 5.35 2.16
CA LEU A 76 3.17 4.08 2.42
C LEU A 76 3.39 3.26 1.13
N VAL A 77 2.39 3.26 0.24
CA VAL A 77 2.47 2.58 -1.06
C VAL A 77 3.57 3.20 -1.92
N GLU A 78 3.62 4.53 -2.01
CA GLU A 78 4.63 5.27 -2.78
C GLU A 78 6.05 5.00 -2.26
N GLU A 79 6.23 4.98 -0.93
CA GLU A 79 7.50 4.62 -0.28
C GLU A 79 7.90 3.17 -0.58
N PHE A 80 6.96 2.23 -0.49
CA PHE A 80 7.21 0.82 -0.81
C PHE A 80 7.59 0.62 -2.29
N ASP A 81 6.87 1.28 -3.20
CA ASP A 81 7.14 1.22 -4.64
C ASP A 81 8.48 1.85 -5.00
N TYR A 82 8.88 2.91 -4.31
CA TYR A 82 10.21 3.49 -4.47
C TYR A 82 11.30 2.47 -4.09
N ILE A 83 11.17 1.79 -2.95
CA ILE A 83 12.12 0.75 -2.54
C ILE A 83 12.13 -0.40 -3.54
N ARG A 84 10.96 -0.89 -3.96
CA ARG A 84 10.83 -1.98 -4.94
C ARG A 84 11.49 -1.64 -6.28
N SER A 85 11.32 -0.40 -6.75
CA SER A 85 11.87 0.08 -8.03
C SER A 85 13.40 0.18 -8.04
N ASN A 86 14.00 0.37 -6.86
CA ASN A 86 15.46 0.45 -6.72
C ASN A 86 16.09 -0.90 -6.31
N ALA A 87 15.28 -1.89 -5.93
CA ALA A 87 15.75 -3.20 -5.53
C ALA A 87 16.17 -4.04 -6.74
N VAL A 88 17.27 -4.78 -6.58
CA VAL A 88 17.73 -5.78 -7.56
C VAL A 88 17.55 -7.18 -6.99
N GLN A 89 17.71 -8.21 -7.83
CA GLN A 89 17.65 -9.58 -7.33
C GLN A 89 18.79 -9.85 -6.33
N PRO A 90 18.51 -10.52 -5.19
CA PRO A 90 17.29 -11.26 -4.87
C PRO A 90 16.21 -10.44 -4.13
N LEU A 91 16.51 -9.22 -3.69
CA LEU A 91 15.61 -8.39 -2.87
C LEU A 91 14.32 -8.02 -3.62
N SER A 92 14.41 -7.69 -4.91
CA SER A 92 13.22 -7.37 -5.72
C SER A 92 12.18 -8.49 -5.68
N LYS A 93 12.63 -9.74 -5.85
CA LYS A 93 11.76 -10.93 -5.77
C LYS A 93 11.17 -11.13 -4.37
N PHE A 94 11.93 -10.83 -3.33
CA PHE A 94 11.41 -10.88 -1.96
C PHE A 94 10.29 -9.85 -1.76
N LEU A 95 10.47 -8.62 -2.25
CA LEU A 95 9.44 -7.57 -2.18
C LEU A 95 8.20 -7.92 -3.01
N GLU A 96 8.36 -8.57 -4.17
CA GLU A 96 7.23 -9.11 -4.95
C GLU A 96 6.43 -10.15 -4.13
N TYR A 97 7.08 -11.04 -3.39
CA TYR A 97 6.35 -12.00 -2.55
C TYR A 97 5.52 -11.32 -1.45
N ILE A 98 5.92 -10.14 -0.96
CA ILE A 98 5.12 -9.37 -0.01
C ILE A 98 3.84 -8.87 -0.66
N THR A 99 3.87 -8.45 -1.93
CA THR A 99 2.69 -7.94 -2.63
C THR A 99 1.65 -9.03 -2.91
N TYR A 100 2.04 -10.30 -2.95
CA TYR A 100 1.12 -11.41 -3.26
C TYR A 100 -0.02 -11.54 -2.27
N GLN A 101 0.21 -11.22 -0.99
CA GLN A 101 -0.88 -11.23 -0.01
C GLN A 101 -1.99 -10.25 -0.42
N TYR A 102 -1.62 -9.02 -0.79
CA TYR A 102 -2.58 -8.00 -1.24
C TYR A 102 -3.23 -8.35 -2.57
N MET A 103 -2.49 -9.01 -3.48
CA MET A 103 -3.05 -9.52 -4.73
C MET A 103 -4.13 -10.57 -4.49
N ILE A 104 -3.88 -11.51 -3.56
CA ILE A 104 -4.85 -12.54 -3.18
C ILE A 104 -6.11 -11.89 -2.60
N ASP A 105 -5.95 -10.95 -1.65
CA ASP A 105 -7.07 -10.25 -1.04
C ASP A 105 -7.91 -9.48 -2.08
N ASN A 106 -7.26 -8.79 -3.03
CA ASN A 106 -7.93 -8.10 -4.13
C ASN A 106 -8.67 -9.07 -5.05
N VAL A 107 -8.07 -10.20 -5.41
CA VAL A 107 -8.72 -11.23 -6.24
C VAL A 107 -9.97 -11.78 -5.54
N ILE A 108 -9.87 -12.10 -4.25
CA ILE A 108 -11.02 -12.59 -3.48
C ILE A 108 -12.11 -11.53 -3.37
N LEU A 109 -11.75 -10.26 -3.17
CA LEU A 109 -12.70 -9.14 -3.17
C LEU A 109 -13.45 -9.04 -4.50
N ILE A 110 -12.73 -9.14 -5.63
CA ILE A 110 -13.34 -9.08 -6.97
C ILE A 110 -14.26 -10.28 -7.19
N ILE A 111 -13.81 -11.52 -6.93
CA ILE A 111 -14.61 -12.73 -7.13
C ILE A 111 -15.90 -12.67 -6.30
N THR A 112 -15.80 -12.29 -5.03
CA THR A 112 -16.96 -12.21 -4.14
C THR A 112 -17.89 -11.06 -4.55
N GLY A 113 -17.36 -9.92 -4.99
CA GLY A 113 -18.15 -8.81 -5.48
C GLY A 113 -18.91 -9.13 -6.77
N THR A 114 -18.25 -9.79 -7.74
CA THR A 114 -18.88 -10.23 -8.98
C THR A 114 -19.98 -11.27 -8.74
N LEU A 115 -19.79 -12.18 -7.77
CA LEU A 115 -20.82 -13.16 -7.39
C LEU A 115 -22.10 -12.51 -6.85
N HIS A 116 -21.98 -11.33 -6.22
CA HIS A 116 -23.12 -10.55 -5.73
C HIS A 116 -23.58 -9.47 -6.73
N GLU A 117 -23.18 -9.56 -8.00
CA GLU A 117 -23.56 -8.64 -9.08
C GLU A 117 -23.23 -7.17 -8.75
N ARG A 118 -22.15 -6.92 -8.00
CA ARG A 118 -21.65 -5.56 -7.77
C ARG A 118 -20.92 -5.02 -8.99
N ASP A 119 -20.94 -3.70 -9.14
CA ASP A 119 -20.19 -3.02 -10.19
C ASP A 119 -18.68 -3.24 -9.99
N THR A 120 -18.01 -3.72 -11.02
CA THR A 120 -16.57 -4.03 -10.96
C THR A 120 -15.71 -2.77 -10.83
N HIS A 121 -16.15 -1.62 -11.32
CA HIS A 121 -15.45 -0.35 -11.13
C HIS A 121 -15.47 0.08 -9.65
N GLU A 122 -16.61 -0.08 -8.97
CA GLU A 122 -16.70 0.17 -7.52
C GLU A 122 -15.79 -0.78 -6.73
N LEU A 123 -15.67 -2.04 -7.16
CA LEU A 123 -14.77 -3.01 -6.52
C LEU A 123 -13.30 -2.64 -6.72
N LEU A 124 -12.91 -2.15 -7.90
CA LEU A 124 -11.54 -1.71 -8.18
C LEU A 124 -11.12 -0.53 -7.28
N GLU A 125 -12.01 0.45 -7.06
CA GLU A 125 -11.74 1.57 -6.14
C GLU A 125 -11.49 1.12 -4.69
N ARG A 126 -11.97 -0.07 -4.33
CA ARG A 126 -11.82 -0.65 -2.99
C ARG A 126 -10.64 -1.60 -2.85
N CYS A 127 -9.91 -1.86 -3.94
CA CYS A 127 -8.76 -2.74 -3.92
C CYS A 127 -7.55 -2.06 -3.27
N HIS A 128 -6.71 -2.86 -2.61
CA HIS A 128 -5.48 -2.36 -2.00
C HIS A 128 -4.44 -2.04 -3.09
N PRO A 129 -3.83 -0.83 -3.10
CA PRO A 129 -2.92 -0.41 -4.17
C PRO A 129 -1.71 -1.34 -4.38
N LEU A 130 -1.13 -1.88 -3.31
CA LEU A 130 0.00 -2.85 -3.42
C LEU A 130 -0.35 -4.16 -4.15
N GLY A 131 -1.64 -4.50 -4.24
CA GLY A 131 -2.12 -5.71 -4.88
C GLY A 131 -2.66 -5.49 -6.29
N VAL A 132 -2.45 -4.31 -6.87
CA VAL A 132 -2.90 -3.99 -8.24
C VAL A 132 -1.88 -4.55 -9.25
N PHE A 133 -2.40 -5.09 -10.35
CA PHE A 133 -1.61 -5.64 -11.45
C PHE A 133 -2.23 -5.28 -12.80
N ASP A 134 -1.44 -5.32 -13.88
CA ASP A 134 -1.81 -4.75 -15.18
C ASP A 134 -3.07 -5.38 -15.80
N THR A 135 -3.30 -6.67 -15.55
CA THR A 135 -4.44 -7.43 -16.08
C THR A 135 -5.68 -7.38 -15.20
N MET A 136 -5.67 -6.59 -14.13
CA MET A 136 -6.80 -6.43 -13.23
C MET A 136 -8.09 -5.93 -13.93
N PRO A 137 -8.04 -5.02 -14.93
CA PRO A 137 -9.23 -4.64 -15.70
C PRO A 137 -9.83 -5.79 -16.54
N ALA A 138 -9.04 -6.82 -16.90
CA ALA A 138 -9.57 -7.98 -17.62
C ALA A 138 -10.54 -8.79 -16.75
N LEU A 139 -10.39 -8.72 -15.42
CA LEU A 139 -11.33 -9.34 -14.47
C LEU A 139 -12.70 -8.69 -14.51
N CYS A 140 -12.80 -7.41 -14.90
CA CYS A 140 -14.07 -6.70 -15.04
C CYS A 140 -14.94 -7.23 -16.20
N VAL A 141 -14.35 -7.98 -17.13
CA VAL A 141 -15.05 -8.54 -18.31
C VAL A 141 -15.64 -9.92 -18.01
N ALA A 142 -15.08 -10.63 -17.04
CA ALA A 142 -15.51 -11.99 -16.73
C ALA A 142 -16.89 -11.99 -16.06
N THR A 143 -17.79 -12.84 -16.56
CA THR A 143 -19.18 -12.94 -16.08
C THR A 143 -19.39 -14.16 -15.20
N THR A 144 -18.42 -15.08 -15.18
CA THR A 144 -18.45 -16.30 -14.40
C THR A 144 -17.22 -16.43 -13.50
N VAL A 145 -17.39 -17.08 -12.35
CA VAL A 145 -16.28 -17.37 -11.42
C VAL A 145 -15.19 -18.23 -12.08
N ALA A 146 -15.57 -19.10 -13.01
CA ALA A 146 -14.62 -19.94 -13.75
C ALA A 146 -13.74 -19.13 -14.71
N GLU A 147 -14.31 -18.14 -15.40
CA GLU A 147 -13.53 -17.20 -16.25
C GLU A 147 -12.58 -16.35 -15.41
N LEU A 148 -13.03 -15.84 -14.26
CA LEU A 148 -12.19 -15.10 -13.31
C LEU A 148 -11.02 -15.95 -12.84
N TYR A 149 -11.29 -17.18 -12.38
CA TYR A 149 -10.27 -18.10 -11.89
C TYR A 149 -9.21 -18.42 -12.95
N ASN A 150 -9.64 -18.72 -14.18
CA ASN A 150 -8.71 -19.00 -15.27
C ASN A 150 -7.88 -17.77 -15.66
N THR A 151 -8.50 -16.59 -15.68
CA THR A 151 -7.79 -15.34 -15.97
C THR A 151 -6.72 -15.06 -14.92
N VAL A 152 -7.06 -15.20 -13.63
CA VAL A 152 -6.11 -14.97 -12.53
C VAL A 152 -4.94 -15.96 -12.60
N LEU A 153 -5.21 -17.26 -12.78
CA LEU A 153 -4.15 -18.28 -12.81
C LEU A 153 -3.20 -18.15 -14.02
N VAL A 154 -3.66 -17.56 -15.11
CA VAL A 154 -2.86 -17.40 -16.33
C VAL A 154 -2.08 -16.09 -16.31
N GLU A 155 -2.70 -15.02 -15.85
CA GLU A 155 -2.20 -13.65 -16.01
C GLU A 155 -1.49 -13.09 -14.77
N THR A 156 -1.53 -13.81 -13.63
CA THR A 156 -0.89 -13.38 -12.39
C THR A 156 0.17 -14.38 -11.93
N PRO A 157 1.18 -13.94 -11.15
CA PRO A 157 2.18 -14.84 -10.57
C PRO A 157 1.65 -15.69 -9.40
N LEU A 158 0.33 -15.72 -9.17
CA LEU A 158 -0.35 -16.46 -8.09
C LEU A 158 -0.54 -17.94 -8.42
#